data_AF-A0A2T0BMK5-F1
#
_entry.id   AF-A0A2T0BMK5-F1
#
_cell.length_a   1.000
_cell.length_b   1.000
_cell.length_c   1.000
_cell.angle_alpha   90.00
_cell.angle_beta   90.00
_cell.angle_gamma   90.00
#
_symmetry.space_group_name_H-M   'P 1'
#
loop_
_entity.id
_entity.type
_entity.pdbx_description
1 polymer ?
#
loop_
_entity_poly.entity_id
_entity_poly.type
_entity_poly.pdbx_seq_one_letter_code
_entity_poly.pdbx_strand_id
1 'polypeptide(L)'
;MIGLILGTSEGKKILSMLNEFTEDIFVSTATEYGASLLENYRYRYMNDKPLDFDKLVDELKKRNVTALVDASHPYAVEVSKNAMEACNKLNIEYIRYERPSCIEKFKDEPKVIKIRDYSAFKSELEDRNIKGTILNTTGSKSLGDILALKLENRIVYRVLPSLKVLNELHNRNIALDNIIALKGPVSYQLNCAFIREYKAQAMLLKDSGVEGGTLEKIRSCLDCGIYAFIIERKRANYHRVFHSVEGLVEYIKDVK
;
A
#
# COMPACT_ATOMS: atom_id res chain seq x y z
N MET A 1 -12.60 22.53 -8.39
CA MET A 1 -12.28 21.90 -7.08
C MET A 1 -11.15 20.88 -7.27
N ILE A 2 -10.31 20.65 -6.26
CA ILE A 2 -9.29 19.57 -6.29
C ILE A 2 -9.88 18.31 -5.67
N GLY A 3 -9.76 17.16 -6.33
CA GLY A 3 -10.05 15.85 -5.77
C GLY A 3 -8.77 15.15 -5.30
N LEU A 4 -8.79 14.48 -4.15
CA LEU A 4 -7.67 13.70 -3.62
C LEU A 4 -8.13 12.27 -3.32
N ILE A 5 -7.47 11.27 -3.90
CA ILE A 5 -7.57 9.88 -3.44
C ILE A 5 -6.41 9.62 -2.50
N LEU A 6 -6.70 9.50 -1.20
CA LEU A 6 -5.70 9.31 -0.15
C LEU A 6 -5.82 7.90 0.45
N GLY A 7 -4.71 7.18 0.51
CA GLY A 7 -4.66 5.82 1.06
C GLY A 7 -3.34 5.48 1.74
N THR A 8 -2.58 6.52 2.11
CA THR A 8 -1.15 6.45 2.40
C THR A 8 -0.77 7.49 3.45
N SER A 9 0.35 7.29 4.15
CA SER A 9 0.85 8.25 5.15
C SER A 9 1.15 9.62 4.54
N GLU A 10 1.59 9.64 3.29
CA GLU A 10 1.89 10.84 2.50
C GLU A 10 0.65 11.68 2.21
N GLY A 11 -0.55 11.08 2.20
CA GLY A 11 -1.81 11.80 2.01
C GLY A 11 -2.02 12.91 3.04
N LYS A 12 -1.55 12.70 4.28
CA LYS A 12 -1.57 13.74 5.32
C LYS A 12 -0.73 14.95 4.94
N LYS A 13 0.50 14.70 4.44
CA LYS A 13 1.43 15.75 4.03
C LYS A 13 0.90 16.52 2.83
N ILE A 14 0.37 15.80 1.83
CA ILE A 14 -0.27 16.41 0.65
C ILE A 14 -1.41 17.32 1.10
N LEU A 15 -2.36 16.82 1.90
CA LEU A 15 -3.50 17.60 2.35
C LEU A 15 -3.07 18.80 3.22
N SER A 16 -2.10 18.61 4.11
CA SER A 16 -1.52 19.68 4.93
C SER A 16 -1.03 20.85 4.08
N MET A 17 -0.21 20.56 3.07
CA MET A 17 0.39 21.59 2.23
C MET A 17 -0.64 22.25 1.29
N LEU A 18 -1.66 21.51 0.86
CA LEU A 18 -2.78 22.08 0.10
C LEU A 18 -3.63 23.03 0.97
N ASN A 19 -3.83 22.72 2.26
CA ASN A 19 -4.57 23.57 3.19
C ASN A 19 -3.90 24.92 3.48
N GLU A 20 -2.64 25.10 3.11
CA GLU A 20 -1.98 26.41 3.18
C GLU A 20 -2.56 27.43 2.19
N PHE A 21 -3.25 26.96 1.12
CA PHE A 21 -3.77 27.85 0.09
C PHE A 21 -5.19 27.52 -0.39
N THR A 22 -5.77 26.36 -0.03
CA THR A 22 -7.14 26.01 -0.40
C THR A 22 -7.77 25.00 0.54
N GLU A 23 -9.07 25.18 0.81
CA GLU A 23 -9.91 24.20 1.52
C GLU A 23 -11.00 23.61 0.59
N ASP A 24 -11.12 24.14 -0.64
CA ASP A 24 -12.01 23.63 -1.70
C ASP A 24 -11.48 22.32 -2.30
N ILE A 25 -11.50 21.29 -1.46
CA ILE A 25 -10.92 19.96 -1.67
C ILE A 25 -11.99 18.90 -1.40
N PHE A 26 -12.11 17.95 -2.32
CA PHE A 26 -12.80 16.69 -2.11
C PHE A 26 -11.77 15.61 -1.76
N VAL A 27 -11.89 15.00 -0.60
CA VAL A 27 -11.03 13.89 -0.16
C VAL A 27 -11.81 12.58 -0.25
N SER A 28 -11.20 11.56 -0.84
CA SER A 28 -11.72 10.21 -0.92
C SER A 28 -10.73 9.21 -0.34
N THR A 29 -11.19 8.41 0.61
CA THR A 29 -10.43 7.30 1.22
C THR A 29 -11.25 6.02 1.11
N ALA A 30 -10.58 4.87 1.11
CA ALA A 30 -11.27 3.58 0.94
C ALA A 30 -11.90 3.05 2.25
N THR A 31 -11.69 3.72 3.38
CA THR A 31 -12.07 3.23 4.72
C THR A 31 -12.26 4.39 5.68
N GLU A 32 -13.21 4.24 6.62
CA GLU A 32 -13.40 5.13 7.78
C GLU A 32 -12.11 5.40 8.54
N TYR A 33 -11.26 4.39 8.73
CA TYR A 33 -9.95 4.56 9.36
C TYR A 33 -9.03 5.53 8.60
N GLY A 34 -9.09 5.50 7.26
CA GLY A 34 -8.33 6.42 6.43
C GLY A 34 -8.84 7.86 6.57
N ALA A 35 -10.16 8.03 6.68
CA ALA A 35 -10.77 9.32 6.94
C ALA A 35 -10.43 9.86 8.34
N SER A 36 -10.42 9.01 9.37
CA SER A 36 -10.10 9.44 10.74
C SER A 36 -8.68 9.97 10.90
N LEU A 37 -7.75 9.50 10.06
CA LEU A 37 -6.39 10.04 9.99
C LEU A 37 -6.33 11.49 9.48
N LEU A 38 -7.42 12.01 8.91
CA LEU A 38 -7.53 13.31 8.27
C LEU A 38 -8.50 14.26 8.98
N GLU A 39 -9.13 13.86 10.09
CA GLU A 39 -10.13 14.67 10.82
C GLU A 39 -9.65 16.07 11.24
N ASN A 40 -8.35 16.22 11.51
CA ASN A 40 -7.76 17.50 11.92
C ASN A 40 -7.31 18.38 10.74
N TYR A 41 -7.61 17.98 9.50
CA TYR A 41 -7.29 18.72 8.28
C TYR A 41 -8.54 19.38 7.71
N ARG A 42 -8.36 20.35 6.81
CA ARG A 42 -9.45 21.12 6.23
C ARG A 42 -9.80 20.57 4.85
N TYR A 43 -11.07 20.33 4.62
CA TYR A 43 -11.59 19.92 3.32
C TYR A 43 -13.07 20.24 3.25
N ARG A 44 -13.57 20.51 2.05
CA ARG A 44 -14.99 20.78 1.85
C ARG A 44 -15.83 19.51 1.91
N TYR A 45 -15.27 18.40 1.44
CA TYR A 45 -15.99 17.15 1.32
C TYR A 45 -15.12 15.93 1.58
N MET A 46 -15.68 14.92 2.23
CA MET A 46 -15.03 13.63 2.52
C MET A 46 -15.90 12.48 2.02
N ASN A 47 -15.25 11.48 1.43
CA ASN A 47 -15.78 10.14 1.22
C ASN A 47 -14.85 9.13 1.93
N ASP A 48 -15.43 8.23 2.70
CA ASP A 48 -14.72 7.24 3.53
C ASP A 48 -15.00 5.79 3.11
N LYS A 49 -15.66 5.62 1.95
CA LYS A 49 -16.04 4.32 1.41
C LYS A 49 -15.32 4.05 0.08
N PRO A 50 -15.09 2.78 -0.26
CA PRO A 50 -14.58 2.44 -1.59
C PRO A 50 -15.53 2.98 -2.67
N LEU A 51 -14.97 3.68 -3.66
CA LEU A 51 -15.68 4.08 -4.86
C LEU A 51 -15.27 3.14 -6.00
N ASP A 52 -16.27 2.50 -6.62
CA ASP A 52 -16.10 1.88 -7.93
C ASP A 52 -16.05 2.97 -9.01
N PHE A 53 -15.86 2.55 -10.26
CA PHE A 53 -15.72 3.47 -11.39
C PHE A 53 -16.92 4.43 -11.52
N ASP A 54 -18.15 3.91 -11.52
CA ASP A 54 -19.35 4.74 -11.72
C ASP A 54 -19.54 5.73 -10.58
N LYS A 55 -19.39 5.29 -9.32
CA LYS A 55 -19.48 6.19 -8.16
C LYS A 55 -18.38 7.24 -8.17
N LEU A 56 -17.16 6.89 -8.61
CA LEU A 56 -16.08 7.85 -8.72
C LEU A 56 -16.43 8.93 -9.76
N VAL A 57 -16.91 8.55 -10.94
CA VAL A 57 -17.37 9.49 -11.97
C VAL A 57 -18.46 10.42 -11.43
N ASP A 58 -19.46 9.88 -10.73
CA ASP A 58 -20.56 10.66 -10.17
C ASP A 58 -20.06 11.66 -9.12
N GLU A 59 -19.20 11.23 -8.20
CA GLU A 59 -18.65 12.10 -7.15
C GLU A 59 -17.78 13.22 -7.73
N LEU A 60 -16.93 12.92 -8.73
CA LEU A 60 -16.10 13.93 -9.39
C LEU A 60 -16.95 14.96 -10.12
N LYS A 61 -17.98 14.52 -10.85
CA LYS A 61 -18.90 15.39 -11.59
C LYS A 61 -19.75 16.24 -10.65
N LYS A 62 -20.37 15.63 -9.64
CA LYS A 62 -21.22 16.30 -8.64
C LYS A 62 -20.49 17.44 -7.92
N ARG A 63 -19.18 17.30 -7.73
CA ARG A 63 -18.34 18.24 -6.98
C ARG A 63 -17.56 19.21 -7.87
N ASN A 64 -17.74 19.14 -9.19
CA ASN A 64 -16.99 19.95 -10.17
C ASN A 64 -15.47 19.86 -9.93
N VAL A 65 -14.98 18.63 -9.77
CA VAL A 65 -13.53 18.38 -9.69
C VAL A 65 -12.90 18.69 -11.05
N THR A 66 -11.81 19.46 -11.02
CA THR A 66 -11.08 19.90 -12.23
C THR A 66 -9.69 19.28 -12.33
N ALA A 67 -9.13 18.85 -11.18
CA ALA A 67 -7.92 18.04 -11.11
C ALA A 67 -8.07 16.98 -10.00
N LEU A 68 -7.68 15.74 -10.30
CA LEU A 68 -7.69 14.61 -9.39
C LEU A 68 -6.26 14.16 -9.09
N VAL A 69 -5.86 14.25 -7.83
CA VAL A 69 -4.62 13.70 -7.32
C VAL A 69 -4.87 12.29 -6.80
N ASP A 70 -4.27 11.31 -7.46
CA ASP A 70 -4.25 9.93 -6.98
C ASP A 70 -2.97 9.66 -6.20
N ALA A 71 -3.09 9.64 -4.86
CA ALA A 71 -2.03 9.25 -3.92
C ALA A 71 -2.34 7.91 -3.24
N SER A 72 -3.10 7.04 -3.91
CA SER A 72 -3.37 5.68 -3.45
C SER A 72 -2.09 4.83 -3.42
N HIS A 73 -2.09 3.76 -2.62
CA HIS A 73 -0.94 2.89 -2.47
C HIS A 73 -0.46 2.33 -3.83
N PRO A 74 0.86 2.17 -4.10
CA PRO A 74 1.37 1.66 -5.39
C PRO A 74 0.89 0.26 -5.83
N TYR A 75 0.14 -0.45 -4.96
CA TYR A 75 -0.44 -1.77 -5.25
C TYR A 75 -1.97 -1.69 -5.40
N ALA A 76 -2.57 -0.50 -5.34
CA ALA A 76 -3.99 -0.26 -5.53
C ALA A 76 -4.32 -0.04 -7.01
N VAL A 77 -3.92 -1.00 -7.86
CA VAL A 77 -3.96 -0.87 -9.33
C VAL A 77 -5.35 -0.54 -9.86
N GLU A 78 -6.38 -1.22 -9.35
CA GLU A 78 -7.78 -0.97 -9.75
C GLU A 78 -8.24 0.46 -9.40
N VAL A 79 -7.77 1.02 -8.28
CA VAL A 79 -8.12 2.39 -7.89
C VAL A 79 -7.52 3.39 -8.88
N SER A 80 -6.23 3.24 -9.18
CA SER A 80 -5.55 4.11 -10.16
C SER A 80 -6.13 3.96 -11.56
N LYS A 81 -6.45 2.73 -11.99
CA LYS A 81 -7.09 2.47 -13.28
C LYS A 81 -8.45 3.18 -13.39
N ASN A 82 -9.33 2.98 -12.40
CA ASN A 82 -10.64 3.64 -12.38
C ASN A 82 -10.50 5.16 -12.34
N ALA A 83 -9.54 5.70 -11.59
CA ALA A 83 -9.29 7.13 -11.50
C ALA A 83 -8.83 7.73 -12.84
N MET A 84 -7.90 7.06 -13.54
CA MET A 84 -7.47 7.47 -14.88
C MET A 84 -8.63 7.45 -15.87
N GLU A 85 -9.40 6.34 -15.91
CA GLU A 85 -10.54 6.20 -16.81
C GLU A 85 -11.63 7.24 -16.52
N ALA A 86 -11.92 7.53 -15.24
CA ALA A 86 -12.89 8.54 -14.84
C ALA A 86 -12.44 9.95 -15.23
N CYS A 87 -11.16 10.28 -15.02
CA CYS A 87 -10.58 11.55 -15.44
C CYS A 87 -10.65 11.74 -16.96
N ASN A 88 -10.29 10.71 -17.73
CA ASN A 88 -10.38 10.74 -19.19
C ASN A 88 -11.83 10.97 -19.66
N LYS A 89 -12.80 10.27 -19.05
CA LYS A 89 -14.23 10.39 -19.37
C LYS A 89 -14.78 11.79 -19.08
N LEU A 90 -14.30 12.43 -18.02
CA LEU A 90 -14.77 13.75 -17.57
C LEU A 90 -13.91 14.91 -18.09
N ASN A 91 -12.84 14.63 -18.85
CA ASN A 91 -11.83 15.61 -19.26
C ASN A 91 -11.25 16.40 -18.06
N ILE A 92 -10.94 15.68 -16.99
CA ILE A 92 -10.34 16.18 -15.74
C ILE A 92 -8.86 15.84 -15.75
N GLU A 93 -8.02 16.74 -15.24
CA GLU A 93 -6.60 16.44 -15.11
C GLU A 93 -6.37 15.31 -14.09
N TYR A 94 -5.68 14.24 -14.51
CA TYR A 94 -5.24 13.17 -13.63
C TYR A 94 -3.77 13.35 -13.25
N ILE A 95 -3.51 13.39 -11.94
CA ILE A 95 -2.17 13.60 -11.39
C ILE A 95 -1.85 12.43 -10.45
N ARG A 96 -0.80 11.67 -10.74
CA ARG A 96 -0.36 10.56 -9.90
C ARG A 96 0.71 11.03 -8.92
N TYR A 97 0.51 10.75 -7.64
CA TYR A 97 1.62 10.70 -6.68
C TYR A 97 2.03 9.26 -6.45
N GLU A 98 3.29 8.94 -6.78
CA GLU A 98 3.86 7.63 -6.50
C GLU A 98 5.12 7.77 -5.66
N ARG A 99 5.05 7.32 -4.41
CA ARG A 99 6.22 7.27 -3.53
C ARG A 99 7.38 6.52 -4.20
N PRO A 100 8.64 6.98 -4.07
CA PRO A 100 9.78 6.30 -4.64
C PRO A 100 9.92 4.83 -4.19
N SER A 101 10.45 3.99 -5.07
CA SER A 101 10.96 2.68 -4.68
C SER A 101 12.21 2.84 -3.83
N CYS A 102 12.40 1.96 -2.87
CA CYS A 102 13.59 1.97 -2.01
C CYS A 102 14.36 0.65 -2.01
N ILE A 103 14.05 -0.24 -2.95
CA ILE A 103 14.61 -1.61 -3.00
C ILE A 103 15.84 -1.73 -3.91
N GLU A 104 16.06 -0.77 -4.81
CA GLU A 104 17.18 -0.80 -5.77
C GLU A 104 18.56 -0.88 -5.11
N LYS A 105 18.71 -0.32 -3.90
CA LYS A 105 19.94 -0.41 -3.12
C LYS A 105 20.28 -1.83 -2.64
N PHE A 106 19.33 -2.76 -2.74
CA PHE A 106 19.51 -4.17 -2.33
C PHE A 106 19.52 -5.10 -3.55
N LYS A 107 19.68 -4.58 -4.77
CA LYS A 107 19.62 -5.38 -6.01
C LYS A 107 20.68 -6.49 -6.07
N ASP A 108 21.82 -6.27 -5.42
CA ASP A 108 22.97 -7.18 -5.42
C ASP A 108 22.95 -8.14 -4.20
N GLU A 109 21.95 -8.04 -3.32
CA GLU A 109 21.81 -8.88 -2.14
C GLU A 109 21.18 -10.24 -2.49
N PRO A 110 21.89 -11.38 -2.31
CA PRO A 110 21.43 -12.68 -2.81
C PRO A 110 20.17 -13.22 -2.11
N LYS A 111 19.83 -12.69 -0.93
CA LYS A 111 18.63 -13.07 -0.17
C LYS A 111 17.47 -12.10 -0.37
N VAL A 112 17.61 -11.09 -1.23
CA VAL A 112 16.54 -10.15 -1.57
C VAL A 112 16.01 -10.48 -2.96
N ILE A 113 14.86 -11.14 -3.00
CA ILE A 113 14.31 -11.71 -4.23
C ILE A 113 13.07 -10.90 -4.64
N LYS A 114 13.13 -10.32 -5.84
CA LYS A 114 11.95 -9.70 -6.47
C LYS A 114 11.10 -10.79 -7.11
N ILE A 115 9.81 -10.78 -6.84
CA ILE A 115 8.85 -11.74 -7.38
C ILE A 115 7.72 -10.99 -8.09
N ARG A 116 7.40 -11.38 -9.33
CA ARG A 116 6.37 -10.73 -10.13
C ARG A 116 4.95 -10.94 -9.59
N ASP A 117 4.70 -12.08 -8.95
CA ASP A 117 3.41 -12.51 -8.46
C ASP A 117 3.56 -13.60 -7.37
N TYR A 118 2.43 -14.04 -6.81
CA TYR A 118 2.40 -15.08 -5.77
C TYR A 118 2.73 -16.48 -6.30
N SER A 119 2.55 -16.75 -7.60
CA SER A 119 2.95 -18.03 -8.18
C SER A 119 4.46 -18.14 -8.23
N ALA A 120 5.16 -17.07 -8.64
CA ALA A 120 6.61 -16.98 -8.59
C ALA A 120 7.14 -17.09 -7.15
N PHE A 121 6.41 -16.57 -6.16
CA PHE A 121 6.76 -16.77 -4.75
C PHE A 121 6.85 -18.25 -4.37
N LYS A 122 5.87 -19.06 -4.78
CA LYS A 122 5.87 -20.50 -4.53
C LYS A 122 7.06 -21.19 -5.19
N SER A 123 7.30 -20.91 -6.47
CA SER A 123 8.43 -21.49 -7.21
C SER A 123 9.77 -21.16 -6.55
N GLU A 124 9.98 -19.90 -6.14
CA GLU A 124 11.23 -19.52 -5.47
C GLU A 124 11.42 -20.19 -4.09
N LEU A 125 10.34 -20.45 -3.34
CA LEU A 125 10.44 -21.22 -2.10
C LEU A 125 10.85 -22.67 -2.37
N GLU A 126 10.30 -23.27 -3.42
CA GLU A 126 10.58 -24.66 -3.82
C GLU A 126 12.02 -24.80 -4.37
N ASP A 127 12.41 -23.95 -5.31
CA ASP A 127 13.73 -23.98 -5.98
C ASP A 127 14.88 -23.77 -4.99
N ARG A 128 14.66 -22.94 -3.96
CA ARG A 128 15.65 -22.66 -2.91
C ARG A 128 15.54 -23.58 -1.71
N ASN A 129 14.61 -24.54 -1.74
CA ASN A 129 14.30 -25.46 -0.65
C ASN A 129 14.06 -24.74 0.69
N ILE A 130 13.32 -23.63 0.67
CA ILE A 130 13.00 -22.84 1.86
C ILE A 130 11.82 -23.48 2.57
N LYS A 131 12.13 -24.28 3.59
CA LYS A 131 11.13 -24.89 4.49
C LYS A 131 10.92 -24.03 5.74
N GLY A 132 9.88 -24.31 6.53
CA GLY A 132 9.62 -23.63 7.81
C GLY A 132 8.75 -22.38 7.69
N THR A 133 8.81 -21.51 8.70
CA THR A 133 7.87 -20.39 8.88
C THR A 133 8.15 -19.21 7.94
N ILE A 134 7.10 -18.61 7.39
CA ILE A 134 7.15 -17.41 6.56
C ILE A 134 6.36 -16.30 7.24
N LEU A 135 6.97 -15.13 7.40
CA LEU A 135 6.26 -13.92 7.83
C LEU A 135 5.61 -13.24 6.63
N ASN A 136 4.28 -13.29 6.53
CA ASN A 136 3.56 -12.49 5.56
C ASN A 136 3.29 -11.09 6.11
N THR A 137 3.90 -10.08 5.50
CA THR A 137 3.76 -8.67 5.86
C THR A 137 3.04 -7.84 4.79
N THR A 138 2.37 -8.51 3.84
CA THR A 138 1.70 -7.86 2.70
C THR A 138 0.23 -7.46 2.99
N GLY A 139 -0.23 -7.70 4.22
CA GLY A 139 -1.56 -7.37 4.73
C GLY A 139 -2.60 -8.46 4.48
N SER A 140 -3.87 -8.17 4.79
CA SER A 140 -4.97 -9.15 4.63
C SER A 140 -5.44 -9.34 3.19
N LYS A 141 -5.27 -8.33 2.32
CA LYS A 141 -5.73 -8.40 0.92
C LYS A 141 -5.10 -9.55 0.11
N SER A 142 -3.91 -10.00 0.51
CA SER A 142 -3.20 -11.11 -0.14
C SER A 142 -3.57 -12.48 0.41
N LEU A 143 -4.43 -12.54 1.43
CA LEU A 143 -4.72 -13.77 2.17
C LEU A 143 -5.29 -14.85 1.25
N GLY A 144 -6.23 -14.47 0.37
CA GLY A 144 -6.79 -15.38 -0.63
C GLY A 144 -5.73 -15.95 -1.58
N ASP A 145 -4.88 -15.08 -2.13
CA ASP A 145 -3.81 -15.47 -3.07
C ASP A 145 -2.83 -16.45 -2.41
N ILE A 146 -2.40 -16.16 -1.18
CA ILE A 146 -1.43 -16.99 -0.45
C ILE A 146 -2.04 -18.35 -0.08
N LEU A 147 -3.30 -18.39 0.37
CA LEU A 147 -3.98 -19.66 0.67
C LEU A 147 -4.15 -20.53 -0.57
N ALA A 148 -4.40 -19.93 -1.73
CA ALA A 148 -4.54 -20.65 -3.00
C ALA A 148 -3.25 -21.37 -3.43
N LEU A 149 -2.07 -20.90 -2.99
CA LEU A 149 -0.79 -21.53 -3.29
C LEU A 149 -0.62 -22.92 -2.65
N LYS A 150 -1.37 -23.21 -1.58
CA LYS A 150 -1.27 -24.45 -0.78
C LYS A 150 0.18 -24.76 -0.38
N LEU A 151 0.85 -23.77 0.21
CA LEU A 151 2.24 -23.91 0.66
C LEU A 151 2.33 -24.92 1.82
N GLU A 152 3.39 -25.71 1.84
CA GLU A 152 3.74 -26.56 3.00
C GLU A 152 4.25 -25.73 4.19
N ASN A 153 4.73 -24.51 3.92
CA ASN A 153 5.26 -23.60 4.91
C ASN A 153 4.16 -23.10 5.87
N ARG A 154 4.50 -22.97 7.15
CA ARG A 154 3.69 -22.22 8.11
C ARG A 154 3.72 -20.74 7.73
N ILE A 155 2.56 -20.11 7.55
CA ILE A 155 2.48 -18.67 7.27
C ILE A 155 1.97 -17.94 8.51
N VAL A 156 2.72 -16.95 8.98
CA VAL A 156 2.31 -16.03 10.04
C VAL A 156 1.91 -14.70 9.39
N TYR A 157 0.66 -14.31 9.57
CA TYR A 157 0.04 -13.15 8.94
C TYR A 157 0.13 -11.93 9.85
N ARG A 158 0.87 -10.91 9.41
CA ARG A 158 0.86 -9.60 10.06
C ARG A 158 -0.18 -8.69 9.40
N VAL A 159 -1.21 -8.35 10.17
CA VAL A 159 -2.39 -7.64 9.67
C VAL A 159 -2.81 -6.49 10.59
N LEU A 160 -3.59 -5.55 10.06
CA LEU A 160 -4.15 -4.45 10.85
C LEU A 160 -5.17 -5.03 11.86
N PRO A 161 -5.19 -4.57 13.12
CA PRO A 161 -6.10 -5.07 14.15
C PRO A 161 -7.52 -4.50 14.00
N SER A 162 -8.16 -4.70 12.84
CA SER A 162 -9.57 -4.32 12.62
C SER A 162 -10.48 -5.54 12.69
N LEU A 163 -11.71 -5.35 13.21
CA LEU A 163 -12.69 -6.44 13.32
C LEU A 163 -12.96 -7.11 11.97
N LYS A 164 -13.08 -6.33 10.89
CA LYS A 164 -13.26 -6.85 9.54
C LYS A 164 -12.14 -7.80 9.13
N VAL A 165 -10.89 -7.42 9.40
CA VAL A 165 -9.72 -8.22 9.05
C VAL A 165 -9.63 -9.46 9.92
N LEU A 166 -9.80 -9.33 11.24
CA LEU A 166 -9.76 -10.47 12.16
C LEU A 166 -10.86 -11.50 11.85
N ASN A 167 -12.07 -11.05 11.52
CA ASN A 167 -13.16 -11.92 11.07
C ASN A 167 -12.81 -12.63 9.75
N GLU A 168 -12.13 -11.96 8.82
CA GLU A 168 -11.68 -12.61 7.57
C GLU A 168 -10.68 -13.74 7.85
N LEU A 169 -9.70 -13.53 8.73
CA LEU A 169 -8.75 -14.57 9.11
C LEU A 169 -9.45 -15.73 9.83
N HIS A 170 -10.40 -15.43 10.74
CA HIS A 170 -11.19 -16.44 11.44
C HIS A 170 -12.01 -17.29 10.47
N ASN A 171 -12.75 -16.67 9.55
CA ASN A 171 -13.58 -17.36 8.56
C ASN A 171 -12.76 -18.25 7.59
N ARG A 172 -11.46 -17.97 7.45
CA ARG A 172 -10.52 -18.76 6.66
C ARG A 172 -9.74 -19.78 7.50
N ASN A 173 -10.14 -20.02 8.75
CA ASN A 173 -9.54 -20.96 9.68
C ASN A 173 -8.04 -20.73 9.92
N ILE A 174 -7.60 -19.47 9.93
CA ILE A 174 -6.22 -19.15 10.30
C ILE A 174 -6.07 -19.33 11.82
N ALA A 175 -5.15 -20.20 12.23
CA ALA A 175 -4.84 -20.44 13.63
C ALA A 175 -4.37 -19.16 14.33
N LEU A 176 -4.79 -18.95 15.58
CA LEU A 176 -4.46 -17.75 16.36
C LEU A 176 -2.94 -17.52 16.48
N ASP A 177 -2.18 -18.60 16.68
CA ASP A 177 -0.71 -18.57 16.74
C ASP A 177 -0.04 -18.12 15.42
N ASN A 178 -0.80 -17.98 14.35
CA ASN A 178 -0.35 -17.51 13.04
C ASN A 178 -0.77 -16.06 12.75
N ILE A 179 -1.24 -15.31 13.76
CA ILE A 179 -1.73 -13.95 13.58
C ILE A 179 -0.90 -12.97 14.43
N ILE A 180 -0.36 -11.95 13.77
CA ILE A 180 0.21 -10.77 14.42
C ILE A 180 -0.70 -9.58 14.06
N ALA A 181 -1.53 -9.15 15.00
CA ALA A 181 -2.42 -8.01 14.82
C ALA A 181 -1.73 -6.73 15.31
N LEU A 182 -1.18 -5.92 14.40
CA LEU A 182 -0.41 -4.73 14.73
C LEU A 182 -0.54 -3.66 13.64
N LYS A 183 -0.68 -2.40 14.06
CA LYS A 183 -0.57 -1.25 13.14
C LYS A 183 0.90 -0.88 12.92
N GLY A 184 1.33 -0.91 11.65
CA GLY A 184 2.67 -0.45 11.24
C GLY A 184 2.76 1.05 10.92
N PRO A 185 3.92 1.54 10.42
CA PRO A 185 5.14 0.75 10.11
C PRO A 185 5.80 0.16 11.37
N VAL A 186 6.54 -0.94 11.20
CA VAL A 186 7.16 -1.70 12.30
C VAL A 186 8.66 -1.43 12.31
N SER A 187 9.23 -1.15 13.49
CA SER A 187 10.66 -0.86 13.64
C SER A 187 11.53 -2.05 13.24
N TYR A 188 12.78 -1.78 12.88
CA TYR A 188 13.78 -2.80 12.61
C TYR A 188 13.89 -3.83 13.75
N GLN A 189 14.02 -3.35 15.00
CA GLN A 189 14.18 -4.22 16.17
C GLN A 189 13.00 -5.16 16.36
N LEU A 190 11.77 -4.67 16.16
CA LEU A 190 10.58 -5.48 16.30
C LEU A 190 10.41 -6.46 15.14
N ASN A 191 10.81 -6.11 13.92
CA ASN A 191 10.88 -7.09 12.84
C ASN A 191 11.89 -8.22 13.17
N CYS A 192 13.09 -7.89 13.67
CA CYS A 192 14.06 -8.89 14.11
C CYS A 192 13.50 -9.78 15.23
N ALA A 193 12.76 -9.19 16.18
CA ALA A 193 12.10 -9.96 17.25
C ALA A 193 11.08 -10.94 16.68
N PHE A 194 10.20 -10.51 15.75
CA PHE A 194 9.26 -11.42 15.10
C PHE A 194 9.96 -12.53 14.31
N ILE A 195 11.05 -12.23 13.61
CA ILE A 195 11.81 -13.25 12.87
C ILE A 195 12.31 -14.34 13.83
N ARG A 196 12.87 -13.96 14.98
CA ARG A 196 13.39 -14.90 15.98
C ARG A 196 12.29 -15.67 16.68
N GLU A 197 11.26 -14.98 17.17
CA GLU A 197 10.13 -15.58 17.90
C GLU A 197 9.44 -16.66 17.07
N TYR A 198 9.13 -16.35 15.81
CA TYR A 198 8.44 -17.27 14.91
C TYR A 198 9.38 -18.22 14.15
N LYS A 199 10.69 -18.14 14.42
CA LYS A 199 11.75 -18.92 13.73
C LYS A 199 11.61 -18.83 12.20
N ALA A 200 11.32 -17.62 11.72
CA ALA A 200 11.03 -17.39 10.31
C ALA A 200 12.25 -17.70 9.44
N GLN A 201 11.99 -18.23 8.25
CA GLN A 201 12.99 -18.54 7.21
C GLN A 201 12.86 -17.60 6.02
N ALA A 202 11.72 -16.93 5.89
CA ALA A 202 11.49 -15.89 4.90
C ALA A 202 10.46 -14.86 5.37
N MET A 203 10.51 -13.68 4.76
CA MET A 203 9.49 -12.64 4.88
C MET A 203 8.97 -12.30 3.49
N LEU A 204 7.64 -12.31 3.34
CA LEU A 204 6.96 -11.80 2.15
C LEU A 204 6.52 -10.36 2.40
N LEU A 205 6.91 -9.43 1.53
CA LEU A 205 6.68 -8.01 1.68
C LEU A 205 6.35 -7.31 0.35
N LYS A 206 5.83 -6.09 0.47
CA LYS A 206 5.62 -5.15 -0.64
C LYS A 206 6.65 -4.03 -0.55
N ASP A 207 7.02 -3.48 -1.70
CA ASP A 207 7.75 -2.22 -1.78
C ASP A 207 6.78 -1.05 -1.55
N SER A 208 6.50 -0.79 -0.28
CA SER A 208 5.70 0.35 0.18
C SER A 208 6.57 1.59 0.43
N GLY A 209 7.78 1.66 -0.13
CA GLY A 209 8.70 2.80 0.08
C GLY A 209 9.19 2.94 1.52
N VAL A 210 9.89 4.04 1.79
CA VAL A 210 10.48 4.34 3.11
C VAL A 210 9.40 4.44 4.18
N GLU A 211 8.35 5.24 3.92
CA GLU A 211 7.21 5.43 4.83
C GLU A 211 6.46 4.13 5.17
N GLY A 212 6.54 3.12 4.29
CA GLY A 212 5.94 1.80 4.50
C GLY A 212 6.80 0.83 5.32
N GLY A 213 7.94 1.29 5.82
CA GLY A 213 8.90 0.48 6.58
C GLY A 213 9.60 -0.59 5.74
N THR A 214 9.70 -0.42 4.42
CA THR A 214 10.30 -1.43 3.52
C THR A 214 11.77 -1.65 3.83
N LEU A 215 12.50 -0.61 4.22
CA LEU A 215 13.92 -0.71 4.56
C LEU A 215 14.17 -1.52 5.82
N GLU A 216 13.37 -1.29 6.86
CA GLU A 216 13.45 -1.96 8.14
C GLU A 216 13.17 -3.46 7.97
N LYS A 217 12.18 -3.81 7.14
CA LYS A 217 11.86 -5.20 6.81
C LYS A 217 13.03 -5.89 6.09
N ILE A 218 13.55 -5.30 5.01
CA ILE A 218 14.66 -5.90 4.25
C ILE A 218 15.91 -6.05 5.13
N ARG A 219 16.30 -4.99 5.84
CA ARG A 219 17.45 -5.03 6.76
C ARG A 219 17.30 -6.09 7.84
N SER A 220 16.11 -6.20 8.44
CA SER A 220 15.86 -7.25 9.45
C SER A 220 16.00 -8.66 8.88
N CYS A 221 15.63 -8.86 7.60
CA CYS A 221 15.80 -10.15 6.94
C CYS A 221 17.28 -10.49 6.74
N LEU A 222 18.04 -9.54 6.19
CA LEU A 222 19.48 -9.69 5.95
C LEU A 222 20.24 -9.97 7.23
N ASP A 223 20.03 -9.16 8.27
CA ASP A 223 20.75 -9.27 9.55
C ASP A 223 20.34 -10.51 10.35
N CYS A 224 19.12 -11.02 10.15
CA CYS A 224 18.68 -12.28 10.75
C CYS A 224 18.95 -13.49 9.82
N GLY A 225 19.55 -13.28 8.65
CA GLY A 225 19.93 -14.34 7.72
C GLY A 225 18.78 -15.04 6.99
N ILE A 226 17.61 -14.43 6.87
CA ILE A 226 16.42 -14.99 6.20
C ILE A 226 16.19 -14.36 4.83
N TYR A 227 15.34 -14.98 3.99
CA TYR A 227 15.00 -14.44 2.67
C TYR A 227 13.96 -13.30 2.76
N ALA A 228 14.14 -12.26 1.95
CA ALA A 228 13.16 -11.20 1.74
C ALA A 228 12.57 -11.32 0.33
N PHE A 229 11.30 -11.72 0.24
CA PHE A 229 10.55 -11.82 -1.02
C PHE A 229 9.70 -10.58 -1.23
N ILE A 230 10.03 -9.79 -2.25
CA ILE A 230 9.41 -8.51 -2.54
C ILE A 230 8.50 -8.67 -3.76
N ILE A 231 7.19 -8.54 -3.55
CA ILE A 231 6.22 -8.50 -4.66
C ILE A 231 6.48 -7.23 -5.48
N GLU A 232 6.67 -7.35 -6.78
CA GLU A 232 6.92 -6.20 -7.64
C GLU A 232 5.69 -5.30 -7.76
N ARG A 233 5.93 -3.99 -7.96
CA ARG A 233 4.87 -3.04 -8.27
C ARG A 233 4.44 -3.25 -9.71
N LYS A 234 3.13 -3.34 -9.96
CA LYS A 234 2.61 -3.26 -11.32
C LYS A 234 2.73 -1.82 -11.80
N ARG A 235 3.53 -1.58 -12.83
CA ARG A 235 3.68 -0.25 -13.43
C ARG A 235 2.51 0.01 -14.37
N ALA A 236 1.91 1.19 -14.23
CA ALA A 236 0.96 1.72 -15.20
C ALA A 236 1.61 2.93 -15.91
N ASN A 237 1.18 3.18 -17.15
CA ASN A 237 1.61 4.35 -17.91
C ASN A 237 0.78 5.55 -17.47
N TYR A 238 1.31 6.32 -16.54
CA TYR A 238 0.72 7.57 -16.08
C TYR A 238 1.28 8.74 -16.88
N HIS A 239 0.42 9.65 -17.33
CA HIS A 239 0.86 10.84 -18.08
C HIS A 239 1.60 11.86 -17.19
N ARG A 240 1.15 12.05 -15.95
CA ARG A 240 1.75 12.98 -14.99
C ARG A 240 1.98 12.29 -13.65
N VAL A 241 3.25 12.12 -13.28
CA VAL A 241 3.66 11.45 -12.04
C VAL A 241 4.61 12.34 -11.25
N PHE A 242 4.35 12.44 -9.95
CA PHE A 242 5.24 13.07 -8.99
C PHE A 242 5.75 12.04 -7.99
N HIS A 243 7.03 12.17 -7.66
CA HIS A 243 7.73 11.34 -6.68
C HIS A 243 8.10 12.11 -5.41
N SER A 244 7.81 13.42 -5.37
CA SER A 244 7.91 14.28 -4.18
C SER A 244 6.55 14.93 -3.92
N VAL A 245 6.23 15.11 -2.64
CA VAL A 245 4.97 15.79 -2.24
C VAL A 245 5.07 17.28 -2.57
N GLU A 246 6.26 17.85 -2.41
CA GLU A 246 6.56 19.25 -2.69
C GLU A 246 6.31 19.59 -4.17
N GLY A 247 6.91 18.82 -5.09
CA GLY A 247 6.76 19.07 -6.52
C GLY A 247 5.33 18.85 -7.02
N LEU A 248 4.60 17.90 -6.42
CA LEU A 248 3.18 17.71 -6.67
C LEU A 248 2.37 18.95 -6.26
N VAL A 249 2.60 19.46 -5.06
CA VAL A 249 1.84 20.60 -4.53
C VAL A 249 2.17 21.88 -5.27
N GLU A 250 3.44 22.12 -5.61
CA GLU A 250 3.86 23.24 -6.47
C GLU A 250 3.14 23.20 -7.82
N TYR A 251 3.11 22.04 -8.48
CA TYR A 251 2.37 21.89 -9.73
C TYR A 251 0.88 22.23 -9.59
N ILE A 252 0.22 21.77 -8.52
CA ILE A 252 -1.20 22.05 -8.28
C ILE A 252 -1.44 23.54 -8.03
N LYS A 253 -0.48 24.26 -7.40
CA LYS A 253 -0.55 25.71 -7.21
C LYS A 253 -0.50 26.45 -8.55
N ASP A 254 0.33 26.00 -9.49
CA ASP A 254 0.55 26.69 -10.77
C ASP A 254 -0.60 26.51 -11.78
N VAL A 255 -1.35 25.41 -11.69
CA VAL A 255 -2.42 25.07 -12.64
C VAL A 255 -3.80 25.61 -12.19
N LYS A 256 -3.87 26.25 -11.02
CA LYS A 256 -5.12 26.75 -10.42
C LYS A 256 -5.13 28.27 -10.35
#